data_AF-A0A1F5QPA8-F1
#
_entry.id   AF-A0A1F5QPA8-F1
#
_cell.length_a   1.000
_cell.length_b   1.000
_cell.length_c   1.000
_cell.angle_alpha   90.00
_cell.angle_beta   90.00
_cell.angle_gamma   90.00
#
_symmetry.space_group_name_H-M   'P 1'
#
loop_
_entity.id
_entity.type
_entity.pdbx_description
1 polymer ?
#
loop_
_entity_poly.entity_id
_entity_poly.type
_entity_poly.pdbx_seq_one_letter_code
_entity_poly.pdbx_strand_id
1 'polypeptide(L)' 'MGEIARIVDQLDRAWQGPAWHGPEVRLALAGVTASQAAARPIRAAHSIWELVHHLYHAGQIVLLRKDAPG' A
#
# COMPACT_ATOMS: atom_id res chain seq x y z
N MET A 1 13.64 -20.69 2.99
CA MET A 1 13.33 -19.26 3.23
C MET A 1 12.52 -19.19 4.51
N GLY A 2 12.92 -18.38 5.50
CA GLY A 2 12.16 -18.24 6.75
C GLY A 2 10.86 -17.45 6.54
N GLU A 3 9.88 -17.61 7.43
CA GLU A 3 8.55 -16.98 7.27
C GLU A 3 8.63 -15.45 7.25
N ILE A 4 9.50 -14.85 8.07
CA ILE A 4 9.77 -13.40 8.04
C ILE A 4 10.26 -12.98 6.66
N ALA A 5 11.23 -13.70 6.09
CA ALA A 5 11.77 -13.38 4.76
C ALA A 5 10.69 -13.51 3.67
N ARG A 6 9.80 -14.50 3.78
CA ARG A 6 8.65 -14.65 2.87
C ARG A 6 7.69 -13.47 2.95
N ILE A 7 7.36 -13.01 4.16
CA ILE A 7 6.46 -11.87 4.36
C ILE A 7 7.07 -10.57 3.83
N VAL A 8 8.37 -10.34 4.08
CA VAL A 8 9.08 -9.16 3.54
C VAL A 8 9.06 -9.16 2.02
N ASP A 9 9.37 -10.29 1.38
CA ASP A 9 9.29 -10.44 -0.08
C ASP A 9 7.88 -10.13 -0.63
N GLN A 10 6.82 -10.57 0.06
CA GLN A 10 5.45 -10.27 -0.35
C GLN A 10 5.09 -8.79 -0.21
N LEU A 11 5.59 -8.11 0.83
CA LEU A 11 5.39 -6.67 1.01
C LEU A 11 6.12 -5.88 -0.09
N ASP A 12 7.35 -6.26 -0.42
CA ASP A 12 8.11 -5.63 -1.50
C ASP A 12 7.42 -5.81 -2.86
N ARG A 13 6.90 -7.02 -3.13
CA ARG A 13 6.14 -7.29 -4.36
C ARG A 13 4.85 -6.49 -4.42
N ALA A 14 4.09 -6.42 -3.33
CA ALA A 14 2.87 -5.61 -3.27
C ALA A 14 3.14 -4.12 -3.57
N TRP A 15 4.31 -3.60 -3.19
CA TRP A 15 4.68 -2.21 -3.43
C TRP A 15 5.25 -1.95 -4.83
N GLN A 16 6.21 -2.76 -5.28
CA GLN A 16 7.05 -2.46 -6.45
C GLN A 16 7.45 -3.67 -7.31
N GLY A 17 6.78 -4.82 -7.16
CA GLY A 17 7.14 -6.05 -7.87
C GLY A 17 5.92 -6.84 -8.37
N PRO A 18 6.10 -8.08 -8.84
CA PRO A 18 4.98 -8.89 -9.32
C PRO A 18 4.09 -9.32 -8.14
N ALA A 19 3.10 -8.50 -7.81
CA ALA A 19 2.13 -8.79 -6.77
C ALA A 19 1.17 -9.91 -7.21
N TRP A 20 0.68 -10.69 -6.26
CA TRP A 20 -0.23 -11.82 -6.55
C TRP A 20 -1.64 -11.37 -6.94
N HIS A 21 -2.03 -10.14 -6.57
CA HIS A 21 -3.39 -9.61 -6.72
C HIS A 21 -3.56 -8.66 -7.93
N GLY A 22 -2.60 -8.64 -8.86
CA GLY A 22 -2.60 -7.72 -10.02
C GLY A 22 -1.44 -6.73 -9.96
N PRO A 23 -1.59 -5.51 -10.54
CA PRO A 23 -0.56 -4.49 -10.47
C PRO A 23 -0.13 -4.19 -9.03
N GLU A 24 1.16 -4.02 -8.83
CA GLU A 24 1.68 -3.45 -7.60
C GLU A 24 1.19 -2.01 -7.40
N VAL A 25 1.23 -1.54 -6.14
CA VAL A 25 0.71 -0.23 -5.77
C VAL A 25 1.33 0.90 -6.62
N ARG A 26 2.64 0.85 -6.87
CA ARG A 26 3.31 1.88 -7.70
C ARG A 26 2.80 1.91 -9.14
N LEU A 27 2.56 0.75 -9.74
CA LEU A 27 2.05 0.65 -11.10
C LEU A 27 0.57 1.04 -11.16
N ALA A 28 -0.24 0.63 -10.18
CA ALA A 28 -1.64 1.00 -10.07
C ALA A 28 -1.85 2.53 -9.93
N LEU A 29 -0.88 3.24 -9.35
CA LEU A 29 -0.91 4.69 -9.16
C LEU A 29 -0.18 5.45 -10.29
N ALA A 30 0.45 4.77 -11.25
CA ALA A 30 1.21 5.41 -12.30
C ALA A 30 0.32 6.33 -13.14
N GLY A 31 0.70 7.61 -13.22
CA GLY A 31 -0.04 8.63 -13.97
C GLY A 31 -1.29 9.19 -13.28
N VAL A 32 -1.62 8.74 -12.07
CA VAL A 32 -2.72 9.32 -11.29
C VAL A 32 -2.33 10.73 -10.84
N THR A 33 -3.13 11.73 -11.24
CA THR A 33 -2.97 13.12 -10.80
C THR A 33 -3.58 13.34 -9.42
N ALA A 34 -3.16 14.40 -8.74
CA ALA A 34 -3.76 14.80 -7.45
C ALA A 34 -5.28 15.04 -7.57
N SER A 35 -5.74 15.62 -8.69
CA SER A 35 -7.16 15.87 -8.94
C SER A 35 -7.97 14.56 -9.02
N GLN A 36 -7.46 13.57 -9.75
CA GLN A 36 -8.05 12.23 -9.82
C GLN A 36 -8.00 11.54 -8.46
N ALA A 37 -6.91 11.72 -7.72
CA ALA A 37 -6.75 11.10 -6.41
C ALA A 37 -7.75 11.62 -5.37
N ALA A 38 -8.09 12.91 -5.44
CA ALA A 38 -9.05 13.56 -4.56
C ALA A 38 -10.51 13.32 -4.97
N ALA A 39 -10.78 12.92 -6.21
CA ALA A 39 -12.13 12.74 -6.72
C ALA A 39 -12.89 11.63 -5.97
N ARG A 40 -14.21 11.83 -5.80
CA ARG A 40 -15.14 10.85 -5.20
C ARG A 40 -16.28 10.53 -6.15
N PRO A 41 -16.02 9.80 -7.25
CA PRO A 41 -17.05 9.47 -8.23
C PRO A 41 -18.11 8.50 -7.68
N ILE A 42 -17.76 7.72 -6.65
CA ILE A 42 -18.66 6.77 -5.98
C ILE A 42 -18.97 7.31 -4.58
N ARG A 43 -20.23 7.68 -4.34
CA ARG A 43 -20.69 8.41 -3.14
C ARG A 43 -20.32 7.76 -1.80
N ALA A 44 -20.15 6.44 -1.75
CA ALA A 44 -19.87 5.68 -0.53
C ALA A 44 -18.51 4.96 -0.54
N ALA A 45 -17.66 5.21 -1.55
CA ALA A 45 -16.32 4.65 -1.61
C ALA A 45 -15.28 5.67 -1.16
N HIS A 46 -14.16 5.17 -0.64
CA HIS A 46 -12.98 5.97 -0.43
C HIS A 46 -12.42 6.49 -1.75
N SER A 47 -11.87 7.71 -1.74
CA SER A 47 -11.07 8.20 -2.86
C SER A 47 -9.74 7.43 -2.95
N ILE A 48 -9.05 7.52 -4.08
CA ILE A 48 -7.71 6.95 -4.24
C ILE A 48 -6.77 7.52 -3.17
N TRP A 49 -6.87 8.82 -2.87
CA TRP A 49 -6.08 9.45 -1.80
C TRP A 49 -6.32 8.80 -0.44
N GLU A 50 -7.59 8.56 -0.06
CA GLU A 50 -7.91 7.90 1.20
C GLU A 50 -7.38 6.47 1.25
N LEU A 51 -7.50 5.71 0.16
CA LEU A 51 -6.95 4.35 0.07
C LEU A 51 -5.43 4.32 0.22
N VAL A 52 -4.71 5.23 -0.45
CA VAL A 52 -3.25 5.36 -0.31
C VAL A 52 -2.87 5.75 1.11
N HIS A 53 -3.64 6.63 1.76
CA HIS A 53 -3.42 7.01 3.15
C HIS A 53 -3.60 5.82 4.11
N HIS A 54 -4.61 4.97 3.88
CA HIS A 54 -4.79 3.73 4.63
C HIS A 54 -3.58 2.78 4.48
N LEU A 55 -3.06 2.60 3.27
CA LEU A 55 -1.87 1.79 3.02
C LEU A 55 -0.64 2.32 3.75
N TYR A 56 -0.42 3.64 3.72
CA TYR A 56 0.69 4.29 4.42
C TYR A 56 0.64 4.00 5.93
N HIS A 57 -0.52 4.21 6.58
CA HIS A 57 -0.67 3.98 8.01
C HIS A 57 -0.47 2.52 8.40
N ALA A 58 -0.97 1.58 7.60
CA ALA A 58 -0.72 0.16 7.83
C ALA A 58 0.79 -0.14 7.84
N GLY A 59 1.55 0.42 6.89
CA GLY A 59 3.01 0.30 6.85
C GLY A 59 3.71 0.95 8.05
N GLN A 60 3.30 2.17 8.44
CA GLN A 60 3.86 2.85 9.61
C GLN A 60 3.64 2.08 10.91
N ILE A 61 2.45 1.49 11.11
CA ILE A 61 2.17 0.66 12.29
C ILE A 61 3.12 -0.54 12.37
N VAL A 62 3.44 -1.17 11.23
CA VAL A 62 4.40 -2.29 11.20
C VAL A 62 5.81 -1.82 11.60
N LEU A 63 6.26 -0.67 11.10
CA LEU A 63 7.56 -0.12 11.44
C LEU A 63 7.65 0.28 12.93
N LEU A 64 6.64 0.96 13.45
CA LEU A 64 6.58 1.35 14.86
C LEU A 64 6.58 0.15 15.81
N ARG A 65 5.96 -0.97 15.42
CA ARG A 65 6.02 -2.23 16.20
C ARG A 65 7.38 -2.92 16.13
N LYS A 66 8.11 -2.78 15.03
CA LYS A 66 9.49 -3.29 14.90
C LYS A 66 10.45 -2.52 15.81
N ASP A 67 10.23 -1.21 15.96
CA ASP A 67 11.10 -0.32 16.74
C ASP A 67 10.66 -0.15 18.21
N ALA A 68 9.51 -0.73 18.60
CA ALA A 68 9.06 -0.73 19.99
C ALA A 68 9.96 -1.63 20.84
N PRO A 69 10.48 -1.16 22.00
CA PRO A 69 11.20 -2.02 22.93
C PRO A 69 10.25 -3.11 23.45
N GLY A 70 10.73 -4.35 23.45
CA GLY A 70 10.01 -5.53 23.96
C GLY A 70 9.94 -5.59 25.46
#